data_AF-A0A520CKX4-F1
#
_entry.id   AF-A0A520CKX4-F1
#
_cell.length_a   1.000
_cell.length_b   1.000
_cell.length_c   1.000
_cell.angle_alpha   90.00
_cell.angle_beta   90.00
_cell.angle_gamma   90.00
#
_symmetry.space_group_name_H-M   'P 1'
#
loop_
_entity.id
_entity.type
_entity.pdbx_description
1 polymer ?
#
loop_
_entity_poly.entity_id
_entity_poly.type
_entity_poly.pdbx_seq_one_letter_code
_entity_poly.pdbx_strand_id
1 'polypeptide(L)' 'MQELIDQLEERRAKARLGGGQKRIDAQHKKGKLT' A
#
# COMPACT_ATOMS: atom_id res chain seq x y z
N MET A 1 5.45 17.96 16.59
CA MET A 1 6.35 16.83 16.26
C MET A 1 5.56 15.54 16.00
N GLN A 2 4.54 15.24 16.83
CA GLN A 2 3.63 14.08 16.64
C GLN A 2 2.89 14.06 15.29
N GLU A 3 2.19 15.14 14.91
CA GLU A 3 1.42 15.19 13.65
C GLU A 3 2.26 14.93 12.39
N LEU A 4 3.51 15.38 12.38
CA LEU A 4 4.42 15.17 11.26
C LEU A 4 4.81 13.69 11.13
N ILE A 5 4.91 12.97 12.25
CA ILE A 5 5.18 11.52 12.28
C ILE A 5 3.94 10.76 11.79
N ASP A 6 2.74 11.15 12.24
CA ASP A 6 1.48 10.52 11.83
C ASP A 6 1.25 10.66 10.31
N GLN A 7 1.49 11.86 9.77
CA GLN A 7 1.41 12.10 8.33
C GLN A 7 2.47 11.32 7.54
N LEU A 8 3.67 11.13 8.11
CA LEU A 8 4.72 10.32 7.50
C LEU A 8 4.32 8.84 7.47
N GLU A 9 3.73 8.33 8.55
CA GLU A 9 3.24 6.95 8.63
C GLU A 9 2.07 6.71 7.67
N GLU A 10 1.14 7.64 7.55
CA GLU A 10 0.01 7.52 6.62
C GLU A 10 0.50 7.45 5.15
N ARG A 11 1.48 8.29 4.79
CA ARG A 11 2.11 8.26 3.47
C ARG A 11 2.89 6.96 3.23
N ARG A 12 3.59 6.45 4.26
CA ARG A 12 4.29 5.15 4.19
C ARG A 12 3.32 3.99 4.07
N ALA A 13 2.19 4.01 4.76
CA ALA A 13 1.15 2.99 4.66
C ALA A 13 0.55 2.97 3.24
N LYS A 14 0.23 4.15 2.69
CA LYS A 14 -0.23 4.30 1.30
C LYS A 14 0.82 3.83 0.28
N ALA A 15 2.10 4.11 0.51
CA ALA A 15 3.19 3.67 -0.35
C ALA A 15 3.48 2.16 -0.24
N ARG A 16 3.36 1.56 0.96
CA ARG A 16 3.51 0.09 1.17
C ARG A 16 2.40 -0.71 0.51
N LEU A 17 1.20 -0.15 0.43
CA LEU A 17 0.13 -0.71 -0.41
C LEU A 17 0.52 -0.73 -1.90
N GLY A 18 1.56 0.01 -2.32
CA GLY A 18 2.16 -0.06 -3.64
C GLY A 18 1.17 0.34 -4.73
N GLY A 19 0.59 -0.66 -5.41
CA GLY A 19 -0.46 -0.50 -6.42
C GLY A 19 -1.89 -0.47 -5.86
N GLY A 20 -2.04 -0.56 -4.55
CA GLY A 20 -3.32 -0.77 -3.86
C GLY A 20 -3.81 -2.22 -3.97
N GLN A 21 -4.77 -2.57 -3.10
CA GLN A 21 -5.44 -3.88 -3.09
C GLN A 21 -5.92 -4.29 -4.49
N LYS A 22 -6.37 -3.33 -5.31
CA LYS A 22 -6.78 -3.56 -6.72
C LYS A 22 -5.70 -4.23 -7.58
N ARG A 23 -4.42 -3.88 -7.40
CA ARG A 23 -3.33 -4.45 -8.20
C ARG A 23 -2.95 -5.84 -7.71
N ILE A 24 -2.95 -6.03 -6.38
CA ILE A 24 -2.78 -7.32 -5.71
C ILE A 24 -3.88 -8.29 -6.17
N ASP A 25 -5.13 -7.86 -6.13
CA ASP A 25 -6.28 -8.65 -6.59
C ASP A 25 -6.20 -8.98 -8.09
N ALA A 26 -5.78 -8.02 -8.92
CA ALA A 26 -5.58 -8.25 -10.34
C ALA A 26 -4.43 -9.23 -10.61
N GLN A 27 -3.40 -9.23 -9.77
CA GLN A 27 -2.25 -10.10 -9.88
C GLN A 27 -2.60 -11.53 -9.41
N HIS A 28 -3.33 -11.65 -8.30
CA HIS A 28 -3.89 -12.92 -7.83
C HIS A 28 -4.90 -13.53 -8.81
N LYS A 29 -5.76 -12.71 -9.45
CA LYS A 29 -6.64 -13.17 -10.54
C LYS A 29 -5.87 -13.69 -11.75
N LYS A 30 -4.64 -13.22 -11.96
CA LYS A 30 -3.73 -13.71 -13.01
C LYS A 30 -2.87 -14.90 -12.55
N GLY A 31 -3.09 -15.42 -11.34
CA GLY A 31 -2.37 -16.58 -10.79
C GLY A 31 -0.93 -16.29 -10.35
N LYS A 32 -0.55 -15.02 -10.21
CA LYS A 32 0.78 -14.63 -9.73
C LYS A 32 0.69 -14.24 -8.26
N LEU A 33 1.56 -14.80 -7.41
CA LEU A 33 1.61 -14.50 -5.98
C LEU A 33 2.37 -13.18 -5.76
N THR A 34 1.72 -12.17 -5.19
CA THR A 34 2.31 -10.90 -4.71
C THR A 34 1.53 -10.35 -3.56
#